data_AF-A0A7S1RP35-F1
#
_entry.id   AF-A0A7S1RP35-F1
#
_cell.length_a   1.000
_cell.length_b   1.000
_cell.length_c   1.000
_cell.angle_alpha   90.00
_cell.angle_beta   90.00
_cell.angle_gamma   90.00
#
_symmetry.space_group_name_H-M   'P 1'
#
loop_
_entity.id
_entity.type
_entity.pdbx_description
1 polymer ?
#
loop_
_entity_poly.entity_id
_entity_poly.type
_entity_poly.pdbx_seq_one_letter_code
_entity_poly.pdbx_strand_id
1 'polypeptide(L)'
;IQQMQSACNYCGGNGKSFKTKQEREILEVHIQKGSPDNHKVVFREMADEHPDADTGDVIFTLKQQEHKLFKRKGADLYIEKDIALVEALCGFELEVEHLDGRKLLIKTSPGEIVKPIMRGFDPFADNEGKMEWEEIEDADCPDIDNVAQGDTADVETLKKACETQLKRKGIDVGCFVVDGRRAYFKQGTREEIMAAKKTRRGCTMYVLADPNTKNEMRFMKAVKDEGMPTYKNPFLHGNLFLLLNIEFPSSLTPETQASLRGLLP
;
A
#
# COMPACT_ATOMS: atom_id res chain seq x y z
N ILE A 1 -27.60 53.06 48.95
CA ILE A 1 -28.25 51.75 49.21
C ILE A 1 -27.46 50.71 48.43
N GLN A 2 -26.78 49.80 49.14
CA GLN A 2 -25.89 48.80 48.52
C GLN A 2 -26.71 47.52 48.32
N GLN A 3 -26.88 47.07 47.07
CA GLN A 3 -27.70 45.91 46.73
C GLN A 3 -26.82 44.65 46.70
N MET A 4 -27.08 43.70 47.59
CA MET A 4 -26.35 42.45 47.68
C MET A 4 -27.02 41.39 46.80
N GLN A 5 -26.36 40.94 45.73
CA GLN A 5 -26.86 39.86 44.88
C GLN A 5 -26.39 38.51 45.43
N SER A 6 -27.33 37.58 45.60
CA SER A 6 -27.05 36.19 45.98
C SER A 6 -27.45 35.27 44.84
N ALA A 7 -26.59 34.32 44.50
CA ALA A 7 -26.85 33.37 43.43
C ALA A 7 -28.05 32.48 43.80
N CYS A 8 -28.94 32.24 42.84
CA CYS A 8 -30.13 31.40 43.06
C CYS A 8 -29.72 29.97 43.45
N ASN A 9 -30.22 29.47 44.57
CA ASN A 9 -29.88 28.13 45.10
C ASN A 9 -30.26 26.96 44.18
N TYR A 10 -31.12 27.19 43.17
CA TYR A 10 -31.61 26.16 42.26
C TYR A 10 -30.83 26.07 40.94
N CYS A 11 -30.38 27.21 40.40
CA CYS A 11 -29.64 27.26 39.13
C CYS A 11 -28.19 27.77 39.28
N GLY A 12 -27.74 28.03 40.51
CA GLY A 12 -26.42 28.57 40.81
C GLY A 12 -26.17 29.97 40.23
N GLY A 13 -27.24 30.70 39.86
CA GLY A 13 -27.14 31.99 39.18
C GLY A 13 -27.12 31.93 37.64
N ASN A 14 -27.17 30.73 37.02
CA ASN A 14 -27.12 30.56 35.55
C ASN A 14 -28.48 30.69 34.84
N GLY A 15 -29.59 30.85 35.57
CA GLY A 15 -30.93 31.05 35.00
C GLY A 15 -31.60 29.81 34.39
N LYS A 16 -30.84 28.75 34.07
CA LYS A 16 -31.34 27.44 33.58
C LYS A 16 -30.70 26.29 34.35
N SER A 17 -31.41 25.16 34.48
CA SER A 17 -30.84 23.89 34.98
C SER A 17 -31.29 22.74 34.08
N PHE A 18 -30.35 21.88 33.70
CA PHE A 18 -30.58 20.75 32.80
C PHE A 18 -30.51 19.44 33.57
N LYS A 19 -31.36 18.47 33.18
CA LYS A 19 -31.30 17.09 33.69
C LYS A 19 -30.89 16.19 32.55
N THR A 20 -29.81 15.42 32.74
CA THR A 20 -29.32 14.46 31.75
C THR A 20 -29.95 13.09 32.00
N LYS A 21 -30.43 12.44 30.94
CA LYS A 21 -30.88 11.04 30.95
C LYS A 21 -29.94 10.24 30.04
N GLN A 22 -29.48 9.08 30.49
CA GLN A 22 -28.74 8.16 29.64
C GLN A 22 -29.70 7.15 29.03
N GLU A 23 -29.73 7.08 27.70
CA GLU A 23 -30.49 6.10 26.92
C GLU A 23 -29.54 5.23 26.10
N ARG A 24 -29.95 3.98 25.84
CA ARG A 24 -29.21 3.05 24.98
C ARG A 24 -30.12 2.66 23.84
N GLU A 25 -29.67 2.92 22.62
CA GLU A 25 -30.36 2.53 21.38
C GLU A 25 -29.49 1.57 20.57
N ILE A 26 -30.12 0.59 19.93
CA ILE A 26 -29.44 -0.36 19.05
C ILE A 26 -29.64 0.12 17.62
N LEU A 27 -28.54 0.50 16.96
CA LEU A 27 -28.56 0.91 15.56
C LEU A 27 -28.19 -0.28 14.66
N GLU A 28 -29.14 -0.76 13.87
CA GLU A 28 -28.91 -1.82 12.89
C GLU A 28 -28.29 -1.25 11.61
N VAL A 29 -26.99 -1.50 11.42
CA VAL A 29 -26.25 -1.03 10.25
C VAL A 29 -26.32 -2.06 9.14
N HIS A 30 -27.09 -1.77 8.08
CA HIS A 30 -27.15 -2.62 6.90
C HIS A 30 -26.01 -2.33 5.92
N ILE A 31 -25.10 -3.29 5.73
CA ILE A 31 -23.99 -3.17 4.77
C ILE A 31 -24.42 -3.75 3.43
N GLN A 32 -24.56 -2.90 2.41
CA GLN A 32 -24.90 -3.33 1.07
C GLN A 32 -23.74 -4.08 0.40
N LYS A 33 -24.07 -5.07 -0.44
CA LYS A 33 -23.08 -5.78 -1.26
C LYS A 33 -22.28 -4.80 -2.11
N GLY A 34 -20.97 -5.04 -2.18
CA GLY A 34 -20.06 -4.18 -2.93
C GLY A 34 -19.71 -2.84 -2.26
N SER A 35 -20.24 -2.54 -1.06
CA SER A 35 -19.89 -1.30 -0.34
C SER A 35 -18.36 -1.09 -0.31
N PRO A 36 -17.86 0.09 -0.71
CA PRO A 36 -16.42 0.35 -0.74
C PRO A 36 -15.87 0.57 0.67
N ASP A 37 -14.54 0.49 0.79
CA ASP A 37 -13.87 0.95 2.00
C ASP A 37 -14.16 2.43 2.27
N ASN A 38 -14.23 2.82 3.55
CA ASN A 38 -14.60 4.16 4.01
C ASN A 38 -16.02 4.62 3.63
N HIS A 39 -16.90 3.72 3.18
CA HIS A 39 -18.31 4.05 2.98
C HIS A 39 -18.93 4.55 4.30
N LYS A 40 -19.75 5.60 4.23
CA LYS A 40 -20.37 6.23 5.40
C LYS A 40 -21.87 5.93 5.44
N VAL A 41 -22.32 5.36 6.55
CA VAL A 41 -23.75 5.17 6.87
C VAL A 41 -24.11 6.18 7.94
N VAL A 42 -25.01 7.11 7.61
CA VAL A 42 -25.38 8.25 8.47
C VAL A 42 -26.73 7.97 9.12
N PHE A 43 -26.77 8.02 10.44
CA PHE A 43 -27.98 8.03 11.25
C PHE A 43 -28.18 9.45 11.76
N ARG A 44 -29.19 10.13 11.23
CA ARG A 44 -29.44 11.54 11.54
C ARG A 44 -30.03 11.71 12.92
N GLU A 45 -29.63 12.76 13.62
CA GLU A 45 -30.21 13.16 14.91
C GLU A 45 -30.10 12.06 16.00
N MET A 46 -29.05 11.25 15.94
CA MET A 46 -28.79 10.13 16.87
C MET A 46 -27.58 10.36 17.80
N ALA A 47 -26.98 11.55 17.78
CA ALA A 47 -25.88 11.92 18.68
C ALA A 47 -26.43 12.42 20.04
N ASP A 48 -25.55 13.00 20.86
CA ASP A 48 -25.96 13.59 22.14
C ASP A 48 -26.90 14.79 21.92
N GLU A 49 -28.05 14.76 22.58
CA GLU A 49 -29.05 15.84 22.57
C GLU A 49 -28.66 16.95 23.56
N HIS A 50 -28.81 18.21 23.16
CA HIS A 50 -28.60 19.36 24.03
C HIS A 50 -29.77 20.36 23.89
N PRO A 51 -30.37 20.87 24.98
CA PRO A 51 -31.59 21.71 24.88
C PRO A 51 -31.47 23.01 24.08
N ASP A 52 -30.24 23.53 23.94
CA ASP A 52 -29.94 24.75 23.18
C ASP A 52 -29.27 24.45 21.81
N ALA A 53 -29.24 23.20 21.34
CA ALA A 53 -28.65 22.83 20.04
C ALA A 53 -29.37 21.64 19.38
N ASP A 54 -29.35 21.57 18.05
CA ASP A 54 -29.89 20.42 17.33
C ASP A 54 -29.04 19.17 17.58
N THR A 55 -29.70 18.01 17.67
CA THR A 55 -29.02 16.72 17.85
C THR A 55 -28.18 16.39 16.63
N GLY A 56 -26.92 16.04 16.85
CA GLY A 56 -25.99 15.68 15.78
C GLY A 56 -26.26 14.30 15.16
N ASP A 57 -25.45 13.95 14.17
CA ASP A 57 -25.53 12.67 13.46
C ASP A 57 -24.52 11.65 13.99
N VAL A 58 -24.90 10.37 13.96
CA VAL A 58 -23.97 9.25 14.13
C VAL A 58 -23.57 8.71 12.77
N ILE A 59 -22.27 8.75 12.47
CA ILE A 59 -21.72 8.33 11.18
C ILE A 59 -20.88 7.07 11.37
N PHE A 60 -21.39 5.94 10.90
CA PHE A 60 -20.59 4.71 10.80
C PHE A 60 -19.74 4.76 9.55
N THR A 61 -18.43 4.57 9.70
CA THR A 61 -17.49 4.45 8.58
C THR A 61 -17.07 2.99 8.45
N LEU A 62 -17.38 2.38 7.31
CA LEU A 62 -16.99 1.01 7.01
C LEU A 62 -15.48 0.95 6.83
N LYS A 63 -14.85 -0.04 7.44
CA LYS A 63 -13.42 -0.34 7.29
C LYS A 63 -13.24 -1.75 6.76
N GLN A 64 -12.59 -1.87 5.61
CA GLN A 64 -12.24 -3.15 5.03
C GLN A 64 -11.17 -3.82 5.90
N GLN A 65 -11.46 -5.03 6.36
CA GLN A 65 -10.46 -5.86 7.04
C GLN A 65 -9.53 -6.51 6.03
N GLU A 66 -8.26 -6.65 6.39
CA GLU A 66 -7.29 -7.38 5.60
C GLU A 66 -7.68 -8.86 5.52
N HIS A 67 -7.59 -9.44 4.31
CA HIS A 67 -7.88 -10.84 4.08
C HIS A 67 -6.61 -11.58 3.68
N LYS A 68 -6.44 -12.81 4.22
CA LYS A 68 -5.22 -13.61 4.06
C LYS A 68 -4.85 -13.88 2.59
N LEU A 69 -5.86 -14.08 1.74
CA LEU A 69 -5.67 -14.46 0.34
C LEU A 69 -6.01 -13.36 -0.65
N PHE A 70 -6.98 -12.50 -0.33
CA PHE A 70 -7.60 -11.61 -1.31
C PHE A 70 -7.28 -10.17 -0.97
N LYS A 71 -6.74 -9.43 -1.94
CA LYS A 71 -6.61 -7.98 -1.88
C LYS A 71 -7.68 -7.38 -2.79
N ARG A 72 -8.53 -6.50 -2.24
CA ARG A 72 -9.61 -5.87 -2.99
C ARG A 72 -9.18 -4.48 -3.48
N LYS A 73 -9.44 -4.18 -4.76
CA LYS A 73 -9.35 -2.82 -5.32
C LYS A 73 -10.61 -2.49 -6.10
N GLY A 74 -11.44 -1.61 -5.55
CA GLY A 74 -12.76 -1.33 -6.12
C GLY A 74 -13.65 -2.56 -6.11
N ALA A 75 -14.08 -3.02 -7.28
CA ALA A 75 -14.83 -4.27 -7.45
C ALA A 75 -13.95 -5.47 -7.80
N ASP A 76 -12.66 -5.25 -8.09
CA ASP A 76 -11.75 -6.33 -8.48
C ASP A 76 -11.09 -6.96 -7.24
N LEU A 77 -10.80 -8.26 -7.36
CA LEU A 77 -10.05 -9.04 -6.39
C LEU A 77 -8.70 -9.43 -6.97
N TYR A 78 -7.69 -9.49 -6.13
CA TYR A 78 -6.34 -9.88 -6.51
C TYR A 78 -5.85 -10.94 -5.53
N ILE A 79 -5.14 -11.93 -6.05
CA ILE A 79 -4.41 -12.92 -5.27
C ILE A 79 -2.98 -13.02 -5.80
N GLU A 80 -2.03 -13.23 -4.89
CA GLU A 80 -0.63 -13.52 -5.24
C GLU A 80 -0.40 -15.03 -5.16
N LYS A 81 0.25 -15.59 -6.17
CA LYS A 81 0.54 -17.02 -6.27
C LYS A 81 1.90 -17.26 -6.90
N ASP A 82 2.67 -18.13 -6.26
CA ASP A 82 3.96 -18.55 -6.78
C ASP A 82 3.74 -19.79 -7.68
N ILE A 83 4.34 -19.77 -8.87
CA ILE A 83 4.32 -20.88 -9.82
C ILE A 83 5.75 -21.17 -10.29
N ALA A 84 6.03 -22.43 -10.60
CA ALA A 84 7.34 -22.79 -11.12
C ALA A 84 7.51 -22.30 -12.57
N LEU A 85 8.75 -22.06 -13.00
CA LEU A 85 9.06 -21.71 -14.40
C LEU A 85 8.49 -22.71 -15.41
N VAL A 86 8.48 -24.00 -15.08
CA VAL A 86 7.89 -25.03 -15.95
C VAL A 86 6.37 -24.85 -16.10
N GLU A 87 5.67 -24.48 -15.03
CA GLU A 87 4.23 -24.24 -15.03
C GLU A 87 3.89 -22.96 -15.81
N ALA A 88 4.74 -21.94 -15.72
CA ALA A 88 4.59 -20.72 -16.50
C ALA A 88 4.76 -20.95 -18.01
N LEU A 89 5.67 -21.86 -18.42
CA LEU A 89 5.95 -22.17 -19.83
C LEU A 89 4.99 -23.21 -20.41
N CYS A 90 4.64 -24.24 -19.64
CA CYS A 90 3.87 -25.39 -20.09
C CYS A 90 2.39 -25.34 -19.70
N GLY A 91 1.96 -24.32 -18.96
CA GLY A 91 0.62 -24.21 -18.41
C GLY A 91 0.53 -24.77 -16.98
N PHE A 92 -0.47 -24.29 -16.25
CA PHE A 92 -0.72 -24.64 -14.86
C PHE A 92 -2.21 -24.86 -14.59
N GLU A 93 -2.49 -25.54 -13.49
CA GLU A 93 -3.83 -25.76 -12.95
C GLU A 93 -3.81 -25.46 -11.45
N LEU A 94 -4.59 -24.45 -11.05
CA LEU A 94 -4.65 -23.98 -9.68
C LEU A 94 -6.10 -24.04 -9.17
N GLU A 95 -6.30 -24.67 -8.02
CA GLU A 95 -7.56 -24.60 -7.28
C GLU A 95 -7.51 -23.46 -6.26
N VAL A 96 -8.50 -22.57 -6.29
CA VAL A 96 -8.63 -21.44 -5.36
C VAL A 96 -10.02 -21.48 -4.71
N GLU A 97 -10.08 -21.48 -3.39
CA GLU A 97 -11.33 -21.28 -2.66
C GLU A 97 -11.71 -19.79 -2.67
N HIS A 98 -12.89 -19.49 -3.21
CA HIS A 98 -13.42 -18.13 -3.34
C HIS A 98 -14.11 -17.66 -2.05
N LEU A 99 -14.44 -16.37 -1.98
CA LEU A 99 -15.11 -15.75 -0.83
C LEU A 99 -16.50 -16.31 -0.54
N ASP A 100 -17.16 -16.93 -1.53
CA ASP A 100 -18.46 -17.58 -1.39
C ASP A 100 -18.36 -19.09 -1.07
N GLY A 101 -17.14 -19.61 -0.88
CA GLY A 101 -16.86 -21.02 -0.59
C GLY A 101 -16.82 -21.93 -1.83
N ARG A 102 -17.01 -21.40 -3.05
CA ARG A 102 -16.80 -22.20 -4.28
C ARG A 102 -15.31 -22.43 -4.50
N LYS A 103 -14.97 -23.59 -5.08
CA LYS A 103 -13.63 -23.90 -5.57
C LYS A 103 -13.54 -23.54 -7.05
N LEU A 104 -12.72 -22.56 -7.37
CA LEU A 104 -12.44 -22.15 -8.75
C LEU A 104 -11.21 -22.91 -9.26
N LEU A 105 -11.39 -23.59 -10.39
CA LEU A 105 -10.31 -24.29 -11.09
C LEU A 105 -9.79 -23.42 -12.23
N ILE A 106 -8.63 -22.81 -12.01
CA ILE A 106 -8.03 -21.85 -12.93
C ILE A 106 -6.95 -22.57 -13.72
N LYS A 107 -7.11 -22.62 -15.04
CA LYS A 107 -6.19 -23.32 -15.95
C LYS A 107 -5.65 -22.39 -17.02
N THR A 108 -4.42 -22.64 -17.42
CA THR A 108 -3.78 -22.00 -18.58
C THR A 108 -3.36 -23.10 -19.56
N SER A 109 -3.68 -22.91 -20.84
CA SER A 109 -3.33 -23.93 -21.85
C SER A 109 -1.83 -23.90 -22.18
N PRO A 110 -1.19 -25.04 -22.49
CA PRO A 110 0.20 -25.05 -22.93
C PRO A 110 0.41 -24.12 -24.14
N GLY A 111 1.38 -23.21 -24.05
CA GLY A 111 1.66 -22.19 -25.08
C GLY A 111 0.84 -20.90 -24.99
N GLU A 112 -0.14 -20.80 -24.08
CA GLU A 112 -0.76 -19.52 -23.73
C GLU A 112 0.24 -18.72 -22.87
N ILE A 113 1.03 -17.88 -23.54
CA ILE A 113 1.99 -17.01 -22.87
C ILE A 113 1.20 -16.00 -22.02
N VAL A 114 1.22 -16.20 -20.70
CA VAL A 114 0.84 -15.13 -19.79
C VAL A 114 1.83 -14.00 -20.07
N LYS A 115 1.36 -12.79 -20.36
CA LYS A 115 2.27 -11.69 -20.65
C LYS A 115 2.82 -11.17 -19.33
N PRO A 116 4.14 -10.93 -19.22
CA PRO A 116 4.66 -10.20 -18.08
C PRO A 116 4.02 -8.82 -18.09
N ILE A 117 3.55 -8.38 -16.93
CA ILE A 117 3.10 -7.01 -16.80
C ILE A 117 4.33 -6.11 -16.99
N MET A 118 4.16 -4.97 -17.69
CA MET A 118 5.23 -4.00 -17.87
C MET A 118 5.89 -3.66 -16.52
N ARG A 119 7.22 -3.59 -16.52
CA ARG A 119 8.05 -3.31 -15.34
C ARG A 119 7.42 -2.17 -14.53
N GLY A 120 7.05 -2.43 -13.27
CA GLY A 120 6.61 -1.39 -12.32
C GLY A 120 5.10 -1.26 -12.12
N PHE A 121 4.28 -2.10 -12.75
CA PHE A 121 2.85 -2.09 -12.46
C PHE A 121 2.53 -2.93 -11.21
N ASP A 122 2.45 -2.26 -10.06
CA ASP A 122 1.75 -2.79 -8.90
C ASP A 122 0.33 -2.21 -8.87
N PRO A 123 -0.73 -3.04 -8.99
CA PRO A 123 -2.09 -2.55 -8.89
C PRO A 123 -2.40 -1.92 -7.52
N PHE A 124 -1.60 -2.18 -6.49
CA PHE A 124 -1.76 -1.64 -5.15
C PHE A 124 -0.75 -0.56 -4.78
N ALA A 125 0.19 -0.22 -5.67
CA ALA A 125 1.06 0.92 -5.45
C ALA A 125 0.16 2.15 -5.26
N ASP A 126 0.30 2.75 -4.08
CA ASP A 126 -0.04 4.12 -3.87
C ASP A 126 0.78 4.93 -4.88
N ASN A 127 0.10 5.53 -5.85
CA ASN A 127 0.72 6.47 -6.79
C ASN A 127 1.25 7.75 -6.09
N GLU A 128 1.43 7.73 -4.78
CA GLU A 128 2.27 8.67 -4.05
C GLU A 128 3.69 8.13 -4.15
N GLY A 129 4.53 8.72 -5.00
CA GLY A 129 5.91 8.28 -5.26
C GLY A 129 6.84 8.30 -4.05
N LYS A 130 6.53 7.48 -3.05
CA LYS A 130 7.26 7.21 -1.83
C LYS A 130 8.50 6.43 -2.23
N MET A 131 9.64 7.02 -1.94
CA MET A 131 10.92 6.40 -2.25
C MET A 131 11.17 5.33 -1.19
N GLU A 132 11.22 4.06 -1.59
CA GLU A 132 11.78 3.01 -0.74
C GLU A 132 13.31 3.16 -0.72
N TRP A 133 13.95 2.99 0.44
CA TRP A 133 15.38 3.16 0.62
C TRP A 133 15.99 1.89 1.21
N GLU A 134 17.11 1.44 0.64
CA GLU A 134 17.94 0.37 1.17
C GLU A 134 19.07 0.98 2.01
N GLU A 135 19.30 0.41 3.19
CA GLU A 135 20.35 0.82 4.11
C GLU A 135 21.58 -0.07 3.92
N ILE A 136 22.73 0.57 3.72
CA ILE A 136 24.01 -0.10 3.59
C ILE A 136 24.98 0.51 4.60
N GLU A 137 25.29 -0.27 5.63
CA GLU A 137 26.28 0.09 6.65
C GLU A 137 27.70 0.09 6.09
N ASP A 138 28.56 0.91 6.71
CA ASP A 138 29.98 1.07 6.37
C ASP A 138 30.23 1.32 4.87
N ALA A 139 29.40 2.16 4.24
CA ALA A 139 29.43 2.42 2.80
C ALA A 139 29.30 3.92 2.45
N ASP A 140 29.92 4.28 1.31
CA ASP A 140 29.87 5.60 0.68
C ASP A 140 30.11 5.44 -0.83
N CYS A 141 29.83 6.47 -1.63
CA CYS A 141 30.18 6.56 -3.05
C CYS A 141 30.93 7.89 -3.29
N PRO A 142 32.21 7.99 -2.87
CA PRO A 142 32.96 9.25 -2.92
C PRO A 142 33.25 9.73 -4.34
N ASP A 143 33.16 8.84 -5.34
CA ASP A 143 33.39 9.17 -6.75
C ASP A 143 32.18 9.90 -7.39
N ILE A 144 31.07 10.03 -6.66
CA ILE A 144 29.87 10.74 -7.10
C ILE A 144 29.76 12.05 -6.34
N ASP A 145 29.63 13.15 -7.08
CA ASP A 145 29.58 14.49 -6.52
C ASP A 145 28.35 14.71 -5.63
N ASN A 146 28.56 15.46 -4.55
CA ASN A 146 27.49 15.86 -3.66
C ASN A 146 26.70 17.01 -4.28
N VAL A 147 25.39 16.84 -4.43
CA VAL A 147 24.48 17.86 -4.96
C VAL A 147 23.83 18.69 -3.86
N ALA A 148 23.78 18.18 -2.64
CA ALA A 148 23.31 18.90 -1.46
C ALA A 148 23.92 18.32 -0.17
N GLN A 149 23.81 19.07 0.93
CA GLN A 149 24.20 18.65 2.28
C GLN A 149 23.09 19.00 3.28
N GLY A 150 22.92 18.16 4.30
CA GLY A 150 22.10 18.43 5.48
C GLY A 150 22.92 18.34 6.77
N ASP A 151 22.67 19.23 7.73
CA ASP A 151 23.27 19.17 9.07
C ASP A 151 22.35 18.43 10.06
N THR A 152 21.88 17.25 9.65
CA THR A 152 21.11 16.33 10.49
C THR A 152 21.44 14.89 10.13
N ALA A 153 21.33 13.99 11.11
CA ALA A 153 21.40 12.55 10.91
C ALA A 153 20.01 11.88 10.99
N ASP A 154 18.93 12.67 11.17
CA ASP A 154 17.58 12.13 11.23
C ASP A 154 17.12 11.62 9.85
N VAL A 155 17.12 10.30 9.70
CA VAL A 155 16.87 9.60 8.44
C VAL A 155 15.48 9.92 7.87
N GLU A 156 14.47 10.05 8.72
CA GLU A 156 13.11 10.35 8.25
C GLU A 156 13.01 11.75 7.63
N THR A 157 13.64 12.75 8.26
CA THR A 157 13.72 14.10 7.70
C THR A 157 14.50 14.12 6.38
N LEU A 158 15.61 13.37 6.29
CA LEU A 158 16.41 13.27 5.07
C LEU A 158 15.63 12.63 3.92
N LYS A 159 14.91 11.52 4.18
CA LYS A 159 14.04 10.87 3.19
C LYS A 159 12.94 11.81 2.69
N LYS A 160 12.26 12.52 3.60
CA LYS A 160 11.26 13.54 3.24
C LYS A 160 11.84 14.69 2.42
N ALA A 161 13.09 15.09 2.69
CA ALA A 161 13.76 16.14 1.93
C ALA A 161 14.03 15.72 0.46
N CYS A 162 14.40 14.46 0.24
CA CYS A 162 14.52 13.88 -1.11
C CYS A 162 13.19 13.93 -1.87
N GLU A 163 12.09 13.54 -1.21
CA GLU A 163 10.75 13.46 -1.84
C GLU A 163 10.14 14.84 -2.11
N THR A 164 10.51 15.87 -1.35
CA THR A 164 9.88 17.19 -1.39
C THR A 164 10.83 18.30 -1.83
N GLN A 165 11.74 18.73 -0.96
CA GLN A 165 12.56 19.92 -1.14
C GLN A 165 13.52 19.79 -2.32
N LEU A 166 14.22 18.66 -2.44
CA LEU A 166 15.23 18.42 -3.48
C LEU A 166 14.55 18.15 -4.83
N LYS A 167 13.48 17.36 -4.83
CA LYS A 167 12.66 17.12 -6.03
C LYS A 167 12.05 18.40 -6.60
N ARG A 168 11.55 19.32 -5.75
CA ARG A 168 11.06 20.65 -6.18
C ARG A 168 12.15 21.54 -6.79
N LYS A 169 13.42 21.32 -6.43
CA LYS A 169 14.57 22.00 -7.01
C LYS A 169 15.08 21.32 -8.30
N GLY A 170 14.42 20.25 -8.76
CA GLY A 170 14.83 19.48 -9.93
C GLY A 170 16.02 18.54 -9.67
N ILE A 171 16.34 18.29 -8.40
CA ILE A 171 17.42 17.37 -8.00
C ILE A 171 16.79 16.02 -7.71
N ASP A 172 17.11 15.02 -8.54
CA ASP A 172 16.68 13.65 -8.34
C ASP A 172 17.78 12.88 -7.61
N VAL A 173 17.60 12.66 -6.31
CA VAL A 173 18.62 12.06 -5.45
C VAL A 173 18.63 10.55 -5.64
N GLY A 174 19.77 9.99 -6.05
CA GLY A 174 19.97 8.55 -6.16
C GLY A 174 20.35 7.89 -4.85
N CYS A 175 21.15 8.59 -4.02
CA CYS A 175 21.49 8.16 -2.66
C CYS A 175 21.81 9.34 -1.74
N PHE A 176 21.77 9.10 -0.43
CA PHE A 176 22.39 9.98 0.55
C PHE A 176 23.23 9.20 1.55
N VAL A 177 24.32 9.80 2.03
CA VAL A 177 25.25 9.18 2.98
C VAL A 177 25.22 9.97 4.26
N VAL A 178 24.96 9.29 5.39
CA VAL A 178 25.03 9.86 6.73
C VAL A 178 26.41 9.58 7.31
N ASP A 179 27.11 10.64 7.69
CA ASP A 179 28.43 10.63 8.30
C ASP A 179 28.39 11.47 9.59
N GLY A 180 28.30 10.79 10.73
CA GLY A 180 28.14 11.41 12.03
C GLY A 180 26.84 12.20 12.17
N ARG A 181 26.91 13.54 12.10
CA ARG A 181 25.75 14.45 12.23
C ARG A 181 25.37 15.13 10.90
N ARG A 182 26.01 14.75 9.81
CA ARG A 182 25.82 15.34 8.49
C ARG A 182 25.34 14.30 7.50
N ALA A 183 24.60 14.77 6.50
CA ALA A 183 24.17 13.97 5.38
C ALA A 183 24.63 14.62 4.07
N TYR A 184 25.06 13.79 3.13
CA TYR A 184 25.50 14.21 1.80
C TYR A 184 24.61 13.56 0.75
N PHE A 185 23.90 14.36 -0.04
CA PHE A 185 23.00 13.88 -1.08
C PHE A 185 23.74 13.84 -2.41
N LYS A 186 23.56 12.76 -3.16
CA LYS A 186 24.24 12.49 -4.43
C LYS A 186 23.21 12.12 -5.49
N GLN A 187 23.36 12.70 -6.68
CA GLN A 187 22.51 12.42 -7.84
C GLN A 187 23.18 11.36 -8.70
N GLY A 188 22.40 10.40 -9.18
CA GLY A 188 22.88 9.32 -10.03
C GLY A 188 21.85 8.20 -10.10
N THR A 189 21.92 7.40 -11.15
CA THR A 189 21.13 6.17 -11.23
C THR A 189 21.62 5.17 -10.18
N ARG A 190 20.74 4.27 -9.72
CA ARG A 190 21.14 3.23 -8.75
C ARG A 190 22.34 2.42 -9.24
N GLU A 191 22.39 2.10 -10.53
CA GLU A 191 23.50 1.36 -11.14
C GLU A 191 24.82 2.11 -10.98
N GLU A 192 24.84 3.41 -11.27
CA GLU A 192 26.01 4.27 -11.07
C GLU A 192 26.41 4.37 -9.59
N ILE A 193 25.44 4.60 -8.69
CA ILE A 193 25.68 4.66 -7.24
C ILE A 193 26.31 3.35 -6.74
N MET A 194 25.73 2.22 -7.12
CA MET A 194 26.17 0.91 -6.64
C MET A 194 27.51 0.50 -7.24
N ALA A 195 27.80 0.90 -8.48
CA ALA A 195 29.12 0.70 -9.10
C ALA A 195 30.21 1.56 -8.44
N ALA A 196 29.86 2.77 -7.97
CA ALA A 196 30.76 3.66 -7.25
C ALA A 196 30.85 3.37 -5.74
N LYS A 197 30.10 2.39 -5.24
CA LYS A 197 30.07 2.04 -3.82
C LYS A 197 31.45 1.57 -3.35
N LYS A 198 31.94 2.19 -2.27
CA LYS A 198 33.17 1.83 -1.56
C LYS A 198 32.87 1.64 -0.08
N THR A 199 33.62 0.76 0.56
CA THR A 199 33.53 0.56 2.01
C THR A 199 34.13 1.76 2.73
N ARG A 200 33.38 2.36 3.64
CA ARG A 200 33.81 3.48 4.49
C ARG A 200 33.19 3.32 5.88
N ARG A 201 34.02 2.94 6.85
CA ARG A 201 33.56 2.64 8.22
C ARG A 201 32.96 3.86 8.91
N GLY A 202 31.85 3.65 9.62
CA GLY A 202 31.15 4.69 10.38
C GLY A 202 30.29 5.63 9.52
N CYS A 203 30.10 5.30 8.24
CA CYS A 203 29.18 5.97 7.35
C CYS A 203 28.07 5.00 6.93
N THR A 204 26.83 5.49 6.89
CA THR A 204 25.68 4.70 6.42
C THR A 204 25.15 5.32 5.13
N MET A 205 25.13 4.52 4.06
CA MET A 205 24.59 4.93 2.78
C MET A 205 23.14 4.45 2.65
N TYR A 206 22.25 5.36 2.29
CA TYR A 206 20.87 5.09 1.92
C TYR A 206 20.74 5.29 0.42
N VAL A 207 20.53 4.20 -0.30
CA VAL A 207 20.31 4.23 -1.76
C VAL A 207 18.85 3.95 -2.04
N LEU A 208 18.29 4.57 -3.08
CA LEU A 208 16.94 4.21 -3.54
C LEU A 208 16.89 2.69 -3.76
N ALA A 209 15.94 2.03 -3.11
CA ALA A 209 15.68 0.62 -3.33
C ALA A 209 15.42 0.43 -4.83
N ASP A 210 15.92 -0.67 -5.40
CA ASP A 210 15.65 -0.94 -6.80
C ASP A 210 14.12 -1.08 -6.95
N PRO A 211 13.45 -0.22 -7.74
CA PRO A 211 12.03 -0.40 -8.04
C PRO A 211 11.79 -1.75 -8.74
N ASN A 212 12.86 -2.42 -9.20
CA ASN A 212 12.85 -3.76 -9.75
C ASN A 212 13.18 -4.89 -8.75
N THR A 213 13.67 -4.62 -7.53
CA THR A 213 14.01 -5.69 -6.57
C THR A 213 12.81 -6.49 -6.07
N LYS A 214 11.60 -5.89 -6.08
CA LYS A 214 10.31 -6.61 -5.85
C LYS A 214 9.57 -6.93 -7.15
N ASN A 215 10.19 -6.63 -8.28
CA ASN A 215 9.60 -6.67 -9.62
C ASN A 215 10.24 -7.84 -10.38
N GLU A 216 10.12 -9.02 -9.77
CA GLU A 216 10.07 -10.25 -10.54
C GLU A 216 8.98 -10.06 -11.59
N MET A 217 9.19 -10.58 -12.80
CA MET A 217 8.21 -10.51 -13.88
C MET A 217 6.86 -11.01 -13.36
N ARG A 218 5.96 -10.09 -12.95
CA ARG A 218 4.65 -10.48 -12.45
C ARG A 218 3.79 -10.77 -13.66
N PHE A 219 3.28 -11.99 -13.73
CA PHE A 219 2.39 -12.41 -14.78
C PHE A 219 0.96 -12.25 -14.28
N MET A 220 0.09 -11.60 -15.06
CA MET A 220 -1.29 -11.39 -14.65
C MET A 220 -2.26 -12.22 -15.47
N LYS A 221 -3.01 -13.08 -14.79
CA LYS A 221 -4.15 -13.81 -15.37
C LYS A 221 -5.44 -13.22 -14.82
N ALA A 222 -6.36 -12.83 -15.70
CA ALA A 222 -7.69 -12.37 -15.31
C ALA A 222 -8.70 -13.51 -15.43
N VAL A 223 -9.49 -13.72 -14.37
CA VAL A 223 -10.68 -14.56 -14.34
C VAL A 223 -11.87 -13.62 -14.28
N LYS A 224 -12.64 -13.60 -15.38
CA LYS A 224 -13.73 -12.63 -15.56
C LYS A 224 -14.88 -12.89 -14.59
N ASP A 225 -15.52 -11.82 -14.14
CA ASP A 225 -16.73 -11.83 -13.30
C ASP A 225 -16.59 -12.55 -11.92
N GLU A 226 -15.37 -12.92 -11.52
CA GLU A 226 -15.07 -13.54 -10.22
C GLU A 226 -14.54 -12.54 -9.18
N GLY A 227 -14.80 -11.24 -9.37
CA GLY A 227 -14.51 -10.19 -8.39
C GLY A 227 -15.63 -9.97 -7.37
N MET A 228 -15.61 -8.82 -6.71
CA MET A 228 -16.68 -8.38 -5.81
C MET A 228 -17.87 -7.82 -6.61
N PRO A 229 -19.10 -7.89 -6.07
CA PRO A 229 -20.24 -7.16 -6.60
C PRO A 229 -19.95 -5.66 -6.66
N THR A 230 -20.39 -4.98 -7.71
CA THR A 230 -20.26 -3.52 -7.80
C THR A 230 -21.27 -2.84 -6.88
N TYR A 231 -20.84 -1.78 -6.19
CA TYR A 231 -21.72 -1.02 -5.31
C TYR A 231 -22.91 -0.44 -6.10
N LYS A 232 -24.12 -0.53 -5.54
CA LYS A 232 -25.41 -0.17 -6.16
C LYS A 232 -25.88 -1.05 -7.33
N ASN A 233 -25.01 -1.85 -7.94
CA ASN A 233 -25.40 -2.83 -8.97
C ASN A 233 -24.81 -4.22 -8.66
N PRO A 234 -25.41 -4.96 -7.71
CA PRO A 234 -24.85 -6.20 -7.20
C PRO A 234 -24.88 -7.37 -8.20
N PHE A 235 -25.46 -7.18 -9.38
CA PHE A 235 -25.47 -8.18 -10.46
C PHE A 235 -24.21 -8.12 -11.32
N LEU A 236 -23.55 -6.96 -11.36
CA LEU A 236 -22.25 -6.81 -12.01
C LEU A 236 -21.14 -7.08 -11.00
N HIS A 237 -20.15 -7.86 -11.42
CA HIS A 237 -19.00 -8.22 -10.61
C HIS A 237 -17.74 -7.66 -11.27
N GLY A 238 -16.72 -7.35 -10.46
CA GLY A 238 -15.38 -7.15 -10.98
C GLY A 238 -14.76 -8.47 -11.43
N ASN A 239 -13.45 -8.44 -11.64
CA ASN A 239 -12.66 -9.61 -12.01
C ASN A 239 -11.79 -10.08 -10.85
N LEU A 240 -11.37 -11.34 -10.93
CA LEU A 240 -10.29 -11.87 -10.11
C LEU A 240 -9.00 -11.85 -10.92
N PHE A 241 -7.97 -11.19 -10.41
CA PHE A 241 -6.64 -11.15 -10.98
C PHE A 241 -5.69 -12.01 -10.18
N LEU A 242 -4.97 -12.91 -10.86
CA LEU A 242 -3.89 -13.69 -10.30
C LEU A 242 -2.59 -12.99 -10.67
N LEU A 243 -1.89 -12.51 -9.65
CA LEU A 243 -0.53 -12.01 -9.74
C LEU A 243 0.39 -13.21 -9.52
N LEU A 244 0.97 -13.71 -10.60
CA LEU A 244 1.80 -14.90 -10.61
C LEU A 244 3.28 -14.49 -10.48
N ASN A 245 3.94 -14.97 -9.45
CA ASN A 245 5.40 -14.87 -9.30
C ASN A 245 6.02 -16.15 -9.86
N ILE A 246 7.03 -16.02 -10.72
CA ILE A 246 7.70 -17.19 -11.30
C ILE A 246 8.93 -17.53 -10.48
N GLU A 247 8.90 -18.71 -9.87
CA GLU A 247 10.05 -19.30 -9.21
C GLU A 247 10.97 -19.96 -10.26
N PHE A 248 12.15 -19.37 -10.45
CA PHE A 248 13.20 -19.95 -11.27
C PHE A 248 13.94 -21.06 -10.51
N PRO A 249 14.35 -22.14 -11.21
CA PRO A 249 15.19 -23.16 -10.60
C PRO A 249 16.54 -22.56 -10.19
N SER A 250 17.04 -22.93 -9.02
CA SER A 250 18.31 -22.41 -8.46
C SER A 250 19.54 -22.81 -9.28
N SER A 251 19.46 -23.88 -10.07
CA SER A 251 20.51 -24.31 -11.00
C SER A 251 19.93 -25.15 -12.13
N LEU A 252 20.66 -25.23 -13.25
CA LEU A 252 20.34 -26.08 -14.40
C LEU A 252 21.56 -26.90 -14.77
N THR A 253 21.38 -28.20 -15.03
CA THR A 253 22.47 -29.07 -15.48
C THR A 253 22.94 -28.67 -16.89
N PRO A 254 24.22 -28.88 -17.25
CA PRO A 254 24.73 -28.54 -18.58
C PRO A 254 23.94 -29.20 -19.73
N GLU A 255 23.45 -30.42 -19.52
CA GLU A 255 22.64 -31.16 -20.48
C GLU A 255 21.27 -30.50 -20.69
N THR A 256 20.61 -30.09 -19.60
CA THR A 256 19.33 -29.38 -19.67
C THR A 256 19.52 -28.00 -20.30
N GLN A 257 20.60 -27.28 -19.98
CA GLN A 257 20.91 -26.00 -20.63
C GLN A 257 21.08 -26.15 -22.15
N ALA A 258 21.82 -27.17 -22.60
CA ALA A 258 22.01 -27.44 -24.02
C ALA A 258 20.67 -27.75 -24.72
N SER A 259 19.81 -28.53 -24.07
CA SER A 259 18.48 -28.86 -24.59
C SER A 259 17.56 -27.63 -24.67
N LEU A 260 17.55 -26.81 -23.62
CA LEU A 260 16.75 -25.58 -23.57
C LEU A 260 17.19 -24.55 -24.62
N ARG A 261 18.50 -24.41 -24.88
CA ARG A 261 19.02 -23.52 -25.93
C ARG A 261 18.51 -23.86 -27.34
N GLY A 262 18.17 -25.12 -27.59
CA GLY A 262 17.61 -25.54 -28.88
C GLY A 262 16.09 -25.36 -29.00
N LEU A 263 15.39 -25.17 -27.87
CA LEU A 263 13.92 -25.13 -27.81
C LEU A 263 13.36 -23.74 -27.52
N LEU A 264 14.10 -22.90 -26.81
CA LEU A 264 13.71 -21.52 -26.52
C LEU A 264 14.07 -20.61 -27.72
N PRO A 265 13.21 -19.65 -28.07
CA PRO A 265 13.40 -18.74 -29.21
C PRO A 265 14.52 -17.71 -28.99
#